data_AF-A0A7Y8HBM0-F1
#
_entry.id   AF-A0A7Y8HBM0-F1
#
_cell.length_a   1.000
_cell.length_b   1.000
_cell.length_c   1.000
_cell.angle_alpha   90.00
_cell.angle_beta   90.00
_cell.angle_gamma   90.00
#
_symmetry.space_group_name_H-M   'P 1'
#
loop_
_entity.id
_entity.type
_entity.pdbx_description
1 polymer ?
#
loop_
_entity_poly.entity_id
_entity_poly.type
_entity_poly.pdbx_seq_one_letter_code
_entity_poly.pdbx_strand_id
1 'polypeptide(L)'
;MVAVSISCFAILGIAFAQAKKVGGGDIKFTPKGADPVVFSHETHVSQHKAKCTDCHTKIFPMKKQDLKMTKEAHGQDKHCGVCHNGKKAFGQTTDADCAKCHKKG
;
A
#
# COMPACT_ATOMS: atom_id res chain seq x y z
N MET A 1 -25.39 -43.61 -40.59
CA MET A 1 -24.24 -43.32 -41.47
C MET A 1 -23.93 -41.84 -41.34
N VAL A 2 -22.68 -41.51 -40.97
CA VAL A 2 -21.80 -40.47 -41.56
C VAL A 2 -22.41 -39.04 -41.67
N ALA A 3 -21.85 -37.92 -41.21
CA ALA A 3 -20.53 -37.52 -40.75
C ALA A 3 -20.60 -36.06 -40.27
N VAL A 4 -19.65 -35.68 -39.41
CA VAL A 4 -18.94 -34.39 -39.34
C VAL A 4 -19.77 -33.11 -39.24
N SER A 5 -19.67 -32.43 -38.09
CA SER A 5 -19.34 -31.00 -38.09
C SER A 5 -18.58 -30.65 -36.81
N ILE A 6 -17.27 -30.51 -36.99
CA ILE A 6 -16.40 -29.72 -36.14
C ILE A 6 -17.06 -28.36 -35.94
N SER A 7 -17.38 -28.00 -34.71
CA SER A 7 -17.63 -26.61 -34.35
C SER A 7 -16.96 -26.38 -33.02
N CYS A 8 -15.75 -25.80 -33.13
CA CYS A 8 -15.08 -25.08 -32.06
C CYS A 8 -16.10 -24.30 -31.26
N PHE A 9 -16.51 -24.81 -30.10
CA PHE A 9 -17.05 -23.94 -29.07
C PHE A 9 -15.87 -23.10 -28.59
N ALA A 10 -15.75 -21.95 -29.26
CA ALA A 10 -14.88 -20.86 -28.89
C ALA A 10 -14.95 -20.71 -27.38
N ILE A 11 -13.81 -20.95 -26.75
CA ILE A 11 -13.56 -20.66 -25.35
C ILE A 11 -13.96 -19.20 -25.19
N LEU A 12 -15.12 -18.94 -24.56
CA LEU A 12 -15.49 -17.59 -24.16
C LEU A 12 -14.37 -17.12 -23.24
N GLY A 13 -13.47 -16.31 -23.81
CA GLY A 13 -12.38 -15.70 -23.10
C GLY A 13 -12.97 -14.77 -22.06
N ILE A 14 -13.13 -15.27 -20.83
CA ILE A 14 -13.28 -14.43 -19.66
C ILE A 14 -11.92 -13.75 -19.52
N ALA A 15 -11.78 -12.59 -20.15
CA ALA A 15 -10.70 -11.68 -19.89
C ALA A 15 -10.89 -11.19 -18.44
N PHE A 16 -10.37 -11.96 -17.49
CA PHE A 16 -10.19 -11.49 -16.13
C PHE A 16 -9.24 -10.29 -16.21
N ALA A 17 -9.80 -9.09 -16.20
CA ALA A 17 -9.04 -7.86 -16.09
C ALA A 17 -8.20 -7.94 -14.80
N GLN A 18 -6.90 -8.21 -14.96
CA GLN A 18 -5.95 -8.19 -13.86
C GLN A 18 -5.87 -6.73 -13.40
N ALA A 19 -6.55 -6.40 -12.30
CA ALA A 19 -6.46 -5.06 -11.70
C ALA A 19 -4.98 -4.73 -11.45
N LYS A 20 -4.43 -3.78 -12.20
CA LYS A 20 -3.04 -3.32 -12.03
C LYS A 20 -2.88 -2.79 -10.61
N LYS A 21 -2.02 -3.43 -9.80
CA LYS A 21 -1.67 -2.93 -8.46
C LYS A 21 -0.89 -1.62 -8.59
N VAL A 22 -1.43 -0.54 -8.03
CA VAL A 22 -0.75 0.76 -7.95
C VAL A 22 0.47 0.65 -7.02
N GLY A 23 1.63 1.16 -7.46
CA GLY A 23 2.86 1.21 -6.65
C GLY A 23 3.39 -0.13 -6.13
N GLY A 24 3.01 -1.27 -6.73
CA GLY A 24 3.37 -2.60 -6.24
C GLY A 24 2.41 -3.19 -5.21
N GLY A 25 1.33 -2.48 -4.86
CA GLY A 25 0.30 -2.94 -3.94
C GLY A 25 0.61 -2.65 -2.47
N ASP A 26 -0.18 -3.23 -1.57
CA ASP A 26 -0.08 -2.93 -0.14
C ASP A 26 1.18 -3.53 0.50
N ILE A 27 1.81 -2.76 1.41
CA ILE A 27 3.00 -3.16 2.14
C ILE A 27 2.64 -3.36 3.61
N LYS A 28 2.83 -4.59 4.11
CA LYS A 28 2.68 -4.92 5.54
C LYS A 28 4.00 -4.76 6.28
N PHE A 29 3.95 -4.04 7.40
CA PHE A 29 4.99 -3.90 8.42
C PHE A 29 4.54 -4.59 9.70
N THR A 30 5.42 -5.36 10.32
CA THR A 30 5.15 -6.13 11.54
C THR A 30 6.18 -5.78 12.61
N PRO A 31 6.04 -4.62 13.27
CA PRO A 31 6.94 -4.22 14.34
C PRO A 31 6.81 -5.16 15.55
N LYS A 32 7.89 -5.36 16.29
CA LYS A 32 7.83 -6.05 17.59
C LYS A 32 7.20 -5.12 18.63
N GLY A 33 6.18 -5.58 19.34
CA GLY A 33 5.55 -4.83 20.43
C GLY A 33 4.46 -3.82 20.01
N ALA A 34 4.00 -3.87 18.76
CA ALA A 34 2.83 -3.12 18.29
C ALA A 34 2.08 -3.90 17.21
N ASP A 35 0.81 -3.55 16.97
CA ASP A 35 0.00 -4.23 15.95
C ASP A 35 0.57 -3.98 14.52
N PRO A 36 0.31 -4.89 13.56
CA PRO A 36 0.75 -4.71 12.19
C PRO A 36 0.23 -3.42 11.56
N VAL A 37 1.04 -2.83 10.69
CA VAL A 37 0.66 -1.66 9.88
C VAL A 37 0.62 -2.06 8.43
N VAL A 38 -0.47 -1.72 7.74
CA VAL A 38 -0.61 -1.91 6.29
C VAL A 38 -0.59 -0.56 5.61
N PHE A 39 0.45 -0.31 4.83
CA PHE A 39 0.53 0.83 3.93
C PHE A 39 -0.15 0.49 2.61
N SER A 40 -1.12 1.30 2.18
CA SER A 40 -1.79 1.11 0.89
C SER A 40 -1.38 2.16 -0.14
N HIS A 41 -0.78 1.72 -1.24
CA HIS A 41 -0.47 2.59 -2.37
C HIS A 41 -1.73 3.15 -3.02
N GLU A 42 -2.82 2.39 -3.05
CA GLU A 42 -4.09 2.83 -3.64
C GLU A 42 -4.66 4.04 -2.90
N THR A 43 -4.66 3.99 -1.56
CA THR A 43 -5.10 5.13 -0.75
C THR A 43 -4.23 6.35 -0.98
N HIS A 44 -2.90 6.20 -1.00
CA HIS A 44 -2.01 7.35 -1.14
C HIS A 44 -2.02 7.94 -2.55
N VAL A 45 -1.92 7.11 -3.58
CA VAL A 45 -1.77 7.54 -4.98
C VAL A 45 -3.13 7.79 -5.63
N SER A 46 -4.07 6.85 -5.52
CA SER A 46 -5.33 6.94 -6.25
C SER A 46 -6.36 7.78 -5.51
N GLN A 47 -6.46 7.64 -4.19
CA GLN A 47 -7.45 8.38 -3.39
C GLN A 47 -6.94 9.78 -3.01
N HIS A 48 -5.71 9.87 -2.49
CA HIS A 48 -5.10 11.13 -2.06
C HIS A 48 -4.25 11.83 -3.13
N LYS A 49 -4.18 11.29 -4.34
CA LYS A 49 -3.50 11.90 -5.50
C LYS A 49 -2.02 12.22 -5.27
N ALA A 50 -1.36 11.49 -4.38
CA ALA A 50 0.09 11.61 -4.20
C ALA A 50 0.83 11.11 -5.45
N LYS A 51 1.86 11.84 -5.85
CA LYS A 51 2.71 11.45 -6.98
C LYS A 51 3.75 10.44 -6.51
N CYS A 52 4.20 9.56 -7.41
CA CYS A 52 5.26 8.59 -7.12
C CYS A 52 6.53 9.27 -6.57
N THR A 53 6.85 10.45 -7.11
CA THR A 53 8.00 11.28 -6.72
C THR A 53 7.87 11.95 -5.35
N ASP A 54 6.66 12.03 -4.80
CA ASP A 54 6.44 12.61 -3.48
C ASP A 54 6.99 11.70 -2.38
N CYS A 55 7.08 10.39 -2.65
CA CYS A 55 7.63 9.39 -1.74
C CYS A 55 8.97 8.85 -2.22
N HIS A 56 9.09 8.53 -3.52
CA HIS A 56 10.25 7.85 -4.07
C HIS A 56 11.19 8.79 -4.84
N THR A 57 12.52 8.65 -4.71
CA THR A 57 13.24 7.83 -3.72
C THR A 57 13.57 8.61 -2.44
N LYS A 58 13.06 9.85 -2.33
CA LYS A 58 13.45 10.82 -1.30
C LYS A 58 13.11 10.37 0.13
N ILE A 59 11.92 9.82 0.33
CA ILE A 59 11.43 9.37 1.65
C ILE A 59 11.57 7.86 1.77
N PHE A 60 11.14 7.15 0.73
CA PHE A 60 11.16 5.71 0.67
C PHE A 60 11.92 5.25 -0.58
N PRO A 61 12.73 4.19 -0.49
CA PRO A 61 13.31 3.54 -1.65
C PRO A 61 12.25 2.70 -2.37
N MET A 62 12.39 2.53 -3.69
CA MET A 62 11.42 1.72 -4.47
C MET A 62 11.49 0.23 -4.13
N LYS A 63 12.64 -0.25 -3.64
CA LYS A 63 12.78 -1.62 -3.13
C LYS A 63 12.39 -1.65 -1.66
N LYS A 64 11.57 -2.63 -1.28
CA LYS A 64 11.27 -2.91 0.13
C LYS A 64 12.59 -3.18 0.85
N GLN A 65 12.88 -2.39 1.87
CA GLN A 65 14.01 -2.58 2.76
C GLN A 65 13.55 -2.46 4.20
N ASP A 66 14.35 -2.99 5.11
CA ASP A 66 14.12 -2.85 6.54
C ASP A 66 14.52 -1.43 6.97
N LEU A 67 13.55 -0.52 6.86
CA LEU A 67 13.67 0.83 7.40
C LEU A 67 13.48 0.72 8.91
N LYS A 68 14.51 1.10 9.68
CA LYS A 68 14.44 1.19 11.15
C LYS A 68 13.49 2.32 11.58
N MET A 69 12.19 2.07 11.43
CA MET A 69 11.10 2.90 11.92
C MET A 69 10.83 2.50 13.36
N THR A 70 11.56 3.12 14.28
CA THR A 70 11.41 2.86 15.71
C THR A 70 10.33 3.77 16.30
N LYS A 71 9.86 3.45 17.51
CA LYS A 71 8.82 4.26 18.16
C LYS A 71 9.29 5.70 18.38
N GLU A 72 10.57 5.89 18.68
CA GLU A 72 11.19 7.21 18.91
C GLU A 72 11.27 8.06 17.63
N ALA A 73 11.17 7.43 16.46
CA ALA A 73 11.12 8.14 15.18
C ALA A 73 9.71 8.66 14.84
N HIS A 74 8.65 8.19 15.52
CA HIS A 74 7.31 8.74 15.33
C HIS A 74 7.24 10.19 15.83
N GLY A 75 6.54 11.03 15.07
CA GLY A 75 6.51 12.48 15.33
C GLY A 75 7.72 13.25 14.79
N GLN A 76 8.76 12.57 14.27
CA GLN A 76 9.81 13.21 13.49
C GLN A 76 9.40 13.32 12.02
N ASP A 77 9.99 14.27 11.28
CA ASP A 77 9.79 14.45 9.83
C ASP A 77 10.54 13.38 9.01
N LYS A 78 10.33 12.10 9.31
CA LYS A 78 10.93 10.95 8.65
C LYS A 78 9.87 9.92 8.29
N HIS A 79 10.09 9.17 7.21
CA HIS A 79 9.21 8.10 6.76
C HIS A 79 7.74 8.58 6.67
N CYS A 80 6.82 7.92 7.39
CA CYS A 80 5.41 8.29 7.49
C CYS A 80 5.23 9.74 7.99
N GLY A 81 6.10 10.19 8.89
CA GLY A 81 6.02 11.51 9.53
C GLY A 81 6.35 12.69 8.66
N VAL A 82 6.91 12.49 7.45
CA VAL A 82 7.04 13.59 6.49
C VAL A 82 5.67 14.19 6.13
N CYS A 83 4.62 13.36 6.12
CA CYS A 83 3.24 13.80 5.86
C CYS A 83 2.34 13.64 7.09
N HIS A 84 2.48 12.57 7.86
CA HIS A 84 1.70 12.32 9.09
C HIS A 84 2.26 13.10 10.29
N ASN A 85 2.31 14.43 10.15
CA ASN A 85 2.84 15.38 11.12
C ASN A 85 1.76 16.26 11.78
N GLY A 86 0.48 15.93 11.56
CA GLY A 86 -0.65 16.72 12.06
C GLY A 86 -0.95 17.97 11.23
N LYS A 87 -0.15 18.27 10.20
CA LYS A 87 -0.38 19.41 9.29
C LYS A 87 -0.82 18.94 7.91
N LYS A 88 -0.06 18.05 7.28
CA LYS A 88 -0.35 17.53 5.93
C LYS A 88 -1.31 16.34 5.94
N ALA A 89 -1.21 15.51 6.98
CA ALA A 89 -2.13 14.43 7.30
C ALA A 89 -2.25 14.31 8.82
N PHE A 90 -3.06 13.37 9.31
CA PHE A 90 -3.18 13.11 10.75
C PHE A 90 -1.80 12.80 11.38
N GLY A 91 -1.64 13.12 12.66
CA GLY A 91 -0.38 12.98 13.37
C GLY A 91 0.00 11.53 13.69
N GLN A 92 1.05 11.35 14.48
CA GLN A 92 1.50 10.03 14.99
C GLN A 92 1.81 10.08 16.49
N THR A 93 1.30 11.10 17.18
CA THR A 93 1.71 11.45 18.55
C THR A 93 0.62 11.20 19.58
N THR A 94 -0.60 10.86 19.14
CA THR A 94 -1.73 10.55 20.02
C THR A 94 -2.11 9.08 19.93
N ASP A 95 -2.65 8.52 21.01
CA ASP A 95 -3.14 7.12 21.02
C ASP A 95 -4.22 6.88 19.95
N ALA A 96 -5.06 7.89 19.69
CA ALA A 96 -6.06 7.86 18.64
C ALA A 96 -5.44 7.79 17.23
N ASP A 97 -4.28 8.42 17.02
CA ASP A 97 -3.55 8.33 15.76
C ASP A 97 -2.86 6.97 15.59
N CYS A 98 -2.33 6.39 16.67
CA CYS A 98 -1.71 5.06 16.64
C CYS A 98 -2.67 4.02 16.05
N ALA A 99 -3.94 4.02 16.48
CA ALA A 99 -4.96 3.09 16.02
C ALA A 99 -5.33 3.22 14.52
N LYS A 100 -5.00 4.35 13.88
CA LYS A 100 -5.27 4.55 12.43
C LYS A 100 -4.35 3.71 11.57
N CYS A 101 -3.13 3.46 12.03
CA CYS A 101 -2.10 2.68 11.33
C CYS A 101 -1.97 1.27 11.91
N HIS A 102 -1.89 1.17 13.24
CA HIS A 102 -1.74 -0.08 13.99
C HIS A 102 -3.11 -0.71 14.20
N LYS A 103 -3.58 -1.42 13.18
CA LYS A 103 -4.87 -2.11 13.24
C LYS A 103 -4.63 -3.53 13.75
N LYS A 104 -5.34 -3.90 14.82
CA LYS A 104 -5.46 -5.29 15.24
C LYS A 104 -5.94 -6.10 14.04
N GLY A 105 -5.12 -7.07 13.65
CA GLY A 105 -5.46 -8.03 12.60
C GLY A 105 -6.55 -8.98 13.04
#